data_AF-A0A2H6EDP8-F1
#
_entry.id   AF-A0A2H6EDP8-F1
#
_cell.length_a   1.000
_cell.length_b   1.000
_cell.length_c   1.000
_cell.angle_alpha   90.00
_cell.angle_beta   90.00
_cell.angle_gamma   90.00
#
_symmetry.space_group_name_H-M   'P 1'
#
loop_
_entity.id
_entity.type
_entity.pdbx_description
1 polymer ?
#
loop_
_entity_poly.entity_id
_entity_poly.type
_entity_poly.pdbx_seq_one_letter_code
_entity_poly.pdbx_strand_id
1 'polypeptide(L)'
;MGILNQNDGSIKKIWGSNSNDIYFVGNKGTIVHRINGQWEKIESGTDLDINDIWGDYNEKTGKWEILAVASNILQSFEKEVIQINGRSAEVLNKEGIDETLSSVWFKSNRKYYVAGSGIYEKSNLNEETWKGDPLDITNYFIYKFRGVSLNDIVAAGGVGEVLHFNGISWKSYFEEAGLNYGNYYSTTIKDNMIAVVGVDAPKAAITIGIRQ
;
A
#
# COMPACT_ATOMS: atom_id res chain seq x y z
N MET A 1 23.72 -8.16 12.74
CA MET A 1 22.49 -7.43 12.36
C MET A 1 22.12 -6.55 13.54
N GLY A 2 22.39 -5.25 13.49
CA GLY A 2 22.33 -4.37 14.68
C GLY A 2 22.04 -2.91 14.35
N ILE A 3 21.35 -2.65 13.24
CA ILE A 3 20.98 -1.27 12.88
C ILE A 3 19.66 -0.83 13.49
N LEU A 4 18.80 -1.81 13.86
CA LEU A 4 17.60 -1.59 14.65
C LEU A 4 17.87 -2.01 16.10
N ASN A 5 17.32 -1.25 17.02
CA ASN A 5 17.30 -1.51 18.46
C ASN A 5 15.86 -1.67 18.96
N GLN A 6 15.71 -1.94 20.27
CA GLN A 6 14.40 -2.17 20.91
C GLN A 6 13.39 -1.02 20.74
N ASN A 7 13.85 0.18 20.42
CA ASN A 7 12.98 1.35 20.23
C ASN A 7 12.45 1.47 18.81
N ASP A 8 13.00 0.77 17.81
CA ASP A 8 12.65 0.98 16.39
C ASP A 8 11.43 0.18 15.88
N GLY A 9 10.80 -0.65 16.71
CA GLY A 9 9.61 -1.39 16.29
C GLY A 9 9.89 -2.51 15.26
N SER A 10 8.84 -3.25 14.89
CA SER A 10 8.94 -4.41 13.99
C SER A 10 8.76 -4.05 12.52
N ILE A 11 9.48 -4.73 11.63
CA ILE A 11 9.27 -4.63 10.17
C ILE A 11 7.93 -5.25 9.77
N LYS A 12 7.17 -4.53 8.93
CA LYS A 12 5.87 -4.93 8.39
C LYS A 12 5.90 -5.29 6.91
N LYS A 13 6.66 -4.54 6.09
CA LYS A 13 6.68 -4.69 4.63
C LYS A 13 8.09 -4.52 4.06
N ILE A 14 8.25 -5.08 2.87
CA ILE A 14 9.51 -5.08 2.12
C ILE A 14 9.18 -4.75 0.67
N TRP A 15 10.01 -3.93 0.05
CA TRP A 15 10.02 -3.70 -1.39
C TRP A 15 11.48 -3.58 -1.85
N GLY A 16 11.80 -3.97 -3.07
CA GLY A 16 13.14 -3.81 -3.61
C GLY A 16 13.14 -3.81 -5.12
N SER A 17 14.05 -3.04 -5.71
CA SER A 17 14.24 -3.01 -7.16
C SER A 17 14.96 -4.25 -7.68
N ASN A 18 15.85 -4.81 -6.85
CA ASN A 18 16.59 -6.05 -7.11
C ASN A 18 17.16 -6.61 -5.78
N SER A 19 17.90 -7.73 -5.84
CA SER A 19 18.45 -8.39 -4.64
C SER A 19 19.46 -7.58 -3.84
N ASN A 20 20.03 -6.53 -4.43
CA ASN A 20 21.02 -5.65 -3.83
C ASN A 20 20.47 -4.27 -3.46
N ASP A 21 19.18 -4.01 -3.61
CA ASP A 21 18.53 -2.73 -3.32
C ASP A 21 17.12 -3.00 -2.79
N ILE A 22 17.02 -3.04 -1.46
CA ILE A 22 15.83 -3.50 -0.73
C ILE A 22 15.52 -2.55 0.42
N TYR A 23 14.29 -2.11 0.51
CA TYR A 23 13.73 -1.29 1.57
C TYR A 23 12.82 -2.13 2.47
N PHE A 24 12.92 -1.90 3.77
CA PHE A 24 12.12 -2.50 4.81
C PHE A 24 11.43 -1.38 5.58
N VAL A 25 10.13 -1.49 5.79
CA VAL A 25 9.35 -0.50 6.53
C VAL A 25 8.54 -1.15 7.63
N GLY A 26 8.25 -0.43 8.70
CA GLY A 26 7.58 -1.00 9.86
C GLY A 26 7.04 0.00 10.87
N ASN A 27 6.84 -0.51 12.08
CA ASN A 27 6.27 0.25 13.17
C ASN A 27 7.17 1.41 13.58
N LYS A 28 6.61 2.41 14.28
CA LYS A 28 7.36 3.56 14.79
C LYS A 28 8.17 4.30 13.72
N GLY A 29 7.58 4.47 12.54
CA GLY A 29 8.23 5.17 11.43
C GLY A 29 9.47 4.50 10.85
N THR A 30 9.75 3.23 11.17
CA THR A 30 11.02 2.61 10.78
C THR A 30 11.13 2.40 9.28
N ILE A 31 12.22 2.93 8.70
CA ILE A 31 12.68 2.65 7.35
C ILE A 31 14.13 2.18 7.42
N VAL A 32 14.40 1.02 6.82
CA VAL A 32 15.75 0.48 6.65
C VAL A 32 15.99 0.19 5.18
N HIS A 33 17.12 0.64 4.66
CA HIS A 33 17.54 0.36 3.30
C HIS A 33 18.77 -0.55 3.32
N ARG A 34 18.72 -1.61 2.51
CA ARG A 34 19.81 -2.54 2.30
C ARG A 34 20.31 -2.38 0.87
N ILE A 35 21.49 -1.81 0.73
CA ILE A 35 22.14 -1.61 -0.57
C ILE A 35 23.51 -2.28 -0.62
N ASN A 36 23.72 -3.15 -1.62
CA ASN A 36 24.98 -3.89 -1.81
C ASN A 36 25.48 -4.59 -0.53
N GLY A 37 24.56 -5.19 0.22
CA GLY A 37 24.84 -5.89 1.48
C GLY A 37 25.06 -4.99 2.70
N GLN A 38 25.13 -3.67 2.53
CA GLN A 38 25.17 -2.70 3.62
C GLN A 38 23.76 -2.33 4.06
N TRP A 39 23.61 -2.00 5.34
CA TRP A 39 22.35 -1.61 5.94
C TRP A 39 22.44 -0.18 6.42
N GLU A 40 21.41 0.62 6.17
CA GLU A 40 21.28 1.99 6.66
C GLU A 40 19.85 2.26 7.15
N LYS A 41 19.72 2.99 8.26
CA LYS A 41 18.42 3.51 8.72
C LYS A 41 18.15 4.83 8.01
N ILE A 42 16.92 5.03 7.57
CA ILE A 42 16.45 6.28 6.97
C ILE A 42 15.44 6.91 7.92
N GLU A 43 15.63 8.19 8.24
CA GLU A 43 14.67 8.97 9.01
C GLU A 43 13.42 9.23 8.16
N SER A 44 12.25 8.79 8.63
CA SER A 44 10.98 8.91 7.92
C SER A 44 10.27 10.25 8.13
N GLY A 45 10.63 10.97 9.19
CA GLY A 45 9.95 12.19 9.61
C GLY A 45 8.64 11.96 10.38
N THR A 46 8.34 10.73 10.80
CA THR A 46 7.14 10.40 11.57
C THR A 46 7.39 9.21 12.51
N ASP A 47 6.59 9.08 13.57
CA ASP A 47 6.55 7.90 14.43
C ASP A 47 5.34 6.99 14.12
N LEU A 48 4.54 7.31 13.09
CA LEU A 48 3.42 6.46 12.68
C LEU A 48 3.90 5.12 12.13
N ASP A 49 3.10 4.08 12.32
CA ASP A 49 3.36 2.78 11.72
C ASP A 49 3.29 2.84 10.19
N ILE A 50 4.39 2.49 9.50
CA ILE A 50 4.44 2.40 8.04
C ILE A 50 3.84 1.06 7.61
N ASN A 51 2.69 1.12 6.94
CA ASN A 51 1.83 -0.02 6.65
C ASN A 51 2.09 -0.62 5.26
N ASP A 52 2.57 0.18 4.31
CA ASP A 52 2.95 -0.28 2.98
C ASP A 52 4.06 0.53 2.34
N ILE A 53 4.74 -0.11 1.39
CA ILE A 53 5.75 0.46 0.52
C ILE A 53 5.57 -0.10 -0.90
N TRP A 54 5.70 0.76 -1.89
CA TRP A 54 5.66 0.42 -3.30
C TRP A 54 6.62 1.30 -4.08
N GLY A 55 7.20 0.76 -5.15
CA GLY A 55 7.97 1.52 -6.10
C GLY A 55 7.72 1.08 -7.54
N ASP A 56 7.84 2.03 -8.44
CA ASP A 56 7.70 1.87 -9.90
C ASP A 56 8.87 2.57 -10.58
N TYR A 57 9.32 2.00 -11.71
CA TYR A 57 10.43 2.59 -12.45
C TYR A 57 9.91 3.78 -13.27
N ASN A 58 10.46 4.95 -13.00
CA ASN A 58 10.11 6.17 -13.70
C ASN A 58 10.91 6.25 -15.01
N GLU A 59 10.29 5.80 -16.10
CA GLU A 59 10.90 5.81 -17.45
C GLU A 59 11.33 7.21 -17.92
N LYS A 60 10.70 8.27 -17.40
CA LYS A 60 11.05 9.65 -17.79
C LYS A 60 12.32 10.15 -17.11
N THR A 61 12.55 9.77 -15.86
CA THR A 61 13.71 10.22 -15.08
C THR A 61 14.83 9.18 -15.01
N GLY A 62 14.54 7.93 -15.40
CA GLY A 62 15.47 6.80 -15.34
C GLY A 62 15.74 6.31 -13.92
N LYS A 63 14.83 6.59 -12.96
CA LYS A 63 15.02 6.29 -11.53
C LYS A 63 13.83 5.53 -10.96
N TRP A 64 14.05 4.77 -9.89
CA TRP A 64 12.95 4.24 -9.09
C TRP A 64 12.31 5.37 -8.29
N GLU A 65 11.00 5.47 -8.39
CA GLU A 65 10.18 6.27 -7.49
C GLU A 65 9.59 5.32 -6.44
N ILE A 66 9.63 5.72 -5.18
CA ILE A 66 9.26 4.85 -4.06
C ILE A 66 8.39 5.67 -3.10
N LEU A 67 7.20 5.15 -2.80
CA LEU A 67 6.30 5.71 -1.82
C LEU A 67 6.00 4.72 -0.71
N ALA A 68 5.77 5.24 0.49
CA ALA A 68 5.25 4.52 1.62
C ALA A 68 4.06 5.28 2.23
N VAL A 69 3.20 4.55 2.94
CA VAL A 69 2.07 5.15 3.68
C VAL A 69 2.10 4.72 5.13
N ALA A 70 1.81 5.65 6.03
CA ALA A 70 1.87 5.43 7.47
C ALA A 70 0.61 5.91 8.16
N SER A 71 0.09 5.11 9.11
CA SER A 71 -1.03 5.45 9.99
C SER A 71 -1.07 4.51 11.18
N ASN A 72 -1.45 5.03 12.36
CA ASN A 72 -1.80 4.22 13.52
C ASN A 72 -3.28 3.82 13.44
N ILE A 73 -3.58 2.86 12.56
CA ILE A 73 -4.93 2.38 12.25
C ILE A 73 -5.68 2.02 13.55
N LEU A 74 -6.93 2.49 13.67
CA LEU A 74 -7.82 2.38 14.84
C LEU A 74 -7.40 3.16 16.10
N GLN A 75 -6.28 3.89 16.07
CA GLN A 75 -5.79 4.67 17.23
C GLN A 75 -5.91 6.18 16.99
N SER A 76 -5.65 6.65 15.77
CA SER A 76 -5.83 8.03 15.36
C SER A 76 -6.17 8.14 13.87
N PHE A 77 -6.58 9.33 13.43
CA PHE A 77 -6.77 9.66 12.02
C PHE A 77 -5.50 10.22 11.35
N GLU A 78 -4.36 10.14 12.05
CA GLU A 78 -3.09 10.61 11.51
C GLU A 78 -2.63 9.71 10.36
N LYS A 79 -2.07 10.34 9.35
CA LYS A 79 -1.54 9.67 8.17
C LYS A 79 -0.36 10.43 7.62
N GLU A 80 0.54 9.69 6.99
CA GLU A 80 1.58 10.25 6.14
C GLU A 80 1.67 9.50 4.81
N VAL A 81 1.95 10.26 3.75
CA VAL A 81 2.45 9.74 2.48
C VAL A 81 3.92 10.14 2.43
N ILE A 82 4.80 9.16 2.29
CA ILE A 82 6.25 9.36 2.41
C ILE A 82 6.89 9.01 1.08
N GLN A 83 7.67 9.91 0.51
CA GLN A 83 8.52 9.61 -0.64
C GLN A 83 9.92 9.24 -0.17
N ILE A 84 10.44 8.14 -0.69
CA ILE A 84 11.78 7.64 -0.38
C ILE A 84 12.68 7.85 -1.59
N ASN A 85 13.76 8.59 -1.40
CA ASN A 85 14.72 8.99 -2.43
C ASN A 85 16.12 8.49 -2.06
N GLY A 86 16.40 7.21 -2.36
CA GLY A 86 17.68 6.60 -2.03
C GLY A 86 17.88 6.49 -0.52
N ARG A 87 18.62 7.43 0.08
CA ARG A 87 19.00 7.46 1.50
C ARG A 87 18.19 8.44 2.35
N SER A 88 17.27 9.18 1.75
CA SER A 88 16.42 10.15 2.45
C SER A 88 14.96 9.85 2.22
N ALA A 89 14.12 10.29 3.15
CA ALA A 89 12.68 10.27 2.98
C ALA A 89 12.09 11.65 3.28
N GLU A 90 10.97 11.96 2.65
CA GLU A 90 10.23 13.20 2.85
C GLU A 90 8.73 12.92 2.97
N VAL A 91 8.08 13.61 3.89
CA VAL A 91 6.62 13.58 4.04
C VAL A 91 6.01 14.50 2.97
N LEU A 92 5.10 13.95 2.18
CA LEU A 92 4.40 14.65 1.10
C LEU A 92 3.10 15.31 1.57
N ASN A 93 2.56 16.18 0.71
CA ASN A 93 1.23 16.74 0.88
C ASN A 93 0.16 15.63 0.94
N LYS A 94 -0.70 15.72 1.96
CA LYS A 94 -1.81 14.82 2.29
C LYS A 94 -3.18 15.50 2.32
N GLU A 95 -3.27 16.72 1.78
CA GLU A 95 -4.53 17.46 1.68
C GLU A 95 -5.52 16.69 0.80
N GLY A 96 -6.79 16.65 1.21
CA GLY A 96 -7.84 15.85 0.54
C GLY A 96 -7.86 14.37 0.92
N ILE A 97 -6.95 13.91 1.80
CA ILE A 97 -7.09 12.59 2.44
C ILE A 97 -7.77 12.83 3.78
N ASP A 98 -8.94 12.23 3.98
CA ASP A 98 -9.68 12.35 5.24
C ASP A 98 -9.35 11.23 6.22
N GLU A 99 -9.02 10.04 5.69
CA GLU A 99 -9.01 8.81 6.47
C GLU A 99 -7.63 8.11 6.53
N THR A 100 -7.49 7.15 7.44
CA THR A 100 -6.21 6.42 7.64
C THR A 100 -5.79 5.59 6.42
N LEU A 101 -4.47 5.39 6.27
CA LEU A 101 -3.87 4.70 5.12
C LEU A 101 -3.20 3.37 5.52
N SER A 102 -3.42 2.35 4.70
CA SER A 102 -2.86 1.00 4.86
C SER A 102 -2.05 0.53 3.66
N SER A 103 -2.31 1.08 2.47
CA SER A 103 -1.75 0.56 1.22
C SER A 103 -1.47 1.67 0.21
N VAL A 104 -0.42 1.47 -0.59
CA VAL A 104 -0.04 2.35 -1.69
C VAL A 104 0.28 1.52 -2.93
N TRP A 105 -0.09 2.04 -4.10
CA TRP A 105 0.31 1.52 -5.40
C TRP A 105 0.25 2.65 -6.43
N PHE A 106 1.17 2.65 -7.38
CA PHE A 106 1.17 3.68 -8.42
C PHE A 106 1.91 3.23 -9.67
N LYS A 107 1.72 4.03 -10.73
CA LYS A 107 2.56 4.08 -11.92
C LYS A 107 3.17 5.48 -12.04
N SER A 108 4.50 5.54 -12.05
CA SER A 108 5.28 6.79 -12.03
C SER A 108 4.89 7.74 -13.16
N ASN A 109 4.72 9.02 -12.82
CA ASN A 109 4.23 10.09 -13.70
C ASN A 109 2.89 9.80 -14.42
N ARG A 110 2.07 8.91 -13.89
CA ARG A 110 0.77 8.58 -14.48
C ARG A 110 -0.35 8.67 -13.48
N LYS A 111 -0.30 7.85 -12.43
CA LYS A 111 -1.35 7.82 -11.42
C LYS A 111 -0.87 7.19 -10.13
N TYR A 112 -1.31 7.77 -9.02
CA TYR A 112 -0.94 7.40 -7.67
C TYR A 112 -2.20 7.08 -6.90
N TYR A 113 -2.18 5.95 -6.18
CA TYR A 113 -3.28 5.51 -5.35
C TYR A 113 -2.80 5.23 -3.93
N VAL A 114 -3.55 5.72 -2.96
CA VAL A 114 -3.43 5.35 -1.55
C VAL A 114 -4.78 4.88 -1.05
N ALA A 115 -4.78 3.88 -0.18
CA ALA A 115 -6.00 3.25 0.31
C ALA A 115 -5.91 2.93 1.81
N GLY A 116 -7.06 2.78 2.44
CA GLY A 116 -7.25 2.43 3.85
C GLY A 116 -8.74 2.52 4.19
N SER A 117 -9.13 3.47 5.04
CA SER A 117 -10.54 3.82 5.30
C SER A 117 -11.15 4.67 4.15
N GLY A 118 -10.74 4.39 2.91
CA GLY A 118 -11.05 5.18 1.71
C GLY A 118 -10.04 4.87 0.61
N ILE A 119 -10.31 5.32 -0.62
CA ILE A 119 -9.38 5.20 -1.75
C ILE A 119 -9.21 6.59 -2.36
N TYR A 120 -7.96 7.05 -2.44
CA TYR A 120 -7.62 8.38 -2.91
C TYR A 120 -6.61 8.31 -4.06
N GLU A 121 -6.70 9.26 -4.97
CA GLU A 121 -5.84 9.31 -6.14
C GLU A 121 -5.27 10.70 -6.45
N LYS A 122 -4.09 10.70 -7.07
CA LYS A 122 -3.48 11.84 -7.76
C LYS A 122 -3.01 11.41 -9.14
N SER A 123 -3.07 12.32 -10.11
CA SER A 123 -2.41 12.07 -11.42
C SER A 123 -0.95 12.50 -11.39
N ASN A 124 -0.61 13.40 -10.46
CA ASN A 124 0.75 13.89 -10.24
C ASN A 124 0.94 14.21 -8.75
N LEU A 125 2.06 13.81 -8.14
CA LEU A 125 2.33 14.06 -6.73
C LEU A 125 2.40 15.56 -6.37
N ASN A 126 2.70 16.43 -7.34
CA ASN A 126 2.72 17.88 -7.16
C ASN A 126 1.33 18.53 -7.15
N GLU A 127 0.26 17.77 -7.42
CA GLU A 127 -1.12 18.28 -7.24
C GLU A 127 -1.34 18.67 -5.78
N GLU A 128 -2.05 19.76 -5.54
CA GLU A 128 -2.29 20.28 -4.20
C GLU A 128 -3.13 19.33 -3.35
N THR A 129 -4.11 18.66 -3.96
CA THR A 129 -5.08 17.83 -3.23
C THR A 129 -5.19 16.42 -3.80
N TRP A 130 -5.33 15.44 -2.91
CA TRP A 130 -5.76 14.09 -3.26
C TRP A 130 -7.26 14.10 -3.55
N LYS A 131 -7.68 13.32 -4.54
CA LYS A 131 -9.09 13.18 -4.92
C LYS A 131 -9.62 11.84 -4.44
N GLY A 132 -10.86 11.83 -3.96
CA GLY A 132 -11.57 10.63 -3.53
C GLY A 132 -12.41 10.93 -2.29
N ASP A 133 -13.48 10.19 -2.12
CA ASP A 133 -14.30 10.18 -0.91
C ASP A 133 -14.15 8.81 -0.23
N PRO A 134 -14.03 8.75 1.12
CA PRO A 134 -13.98 7.52 1.87
C PRO A 134 -14.97 6.43 1.45
N LEU A 135 -16.20 6.81 1.08
CA LEU A 135 -17.32 5.86 0.88
C LEU A 135 -17.74 5.69 -0.59
N ASP A 136 -17.07 6.35 -1.54
CA ASP A 136 -17.47 6.36 -2.95
C ASP A 136 -17.37 4.99 -3.62
N ILE A 137 -16.41 4.16 -3.18
CA ILE A 137 -16.10 2.86 -3.81
C ILE A 137 -16.57 1.69 -2.95
N THR A 138 -16.30 1.74 -1.65
CA THR A 138 -16.72 0.73 -0.68
C THR A 138 -16.81 1.34 0.71
N ASN A 139 -17.65 0.76 1.56
CA ASN A 139 -17.75 1.13 2.97
C ASN A 139 -16.77 0.35 3.86
N TYR A 140 -15.96 -0.54 3.27
CA TYR A 140 -15.08 -1.41 4.03
C TYR A 140 -13.63 -0.97 3.94
N PHE A 141 -12.92 -1.13 5.06
CA PHE A 141 -11.49 -0.84 5.14
C PHE A 141 -10.71 -1.67 4.13
N ILE A 142 -9.89 -1.03 3.32
CA ILE A 142 -8.96 -1.69 2.42
C ILE A 142 -7.66 -1.96 3.17
N TYR A 143 -7.20 -3.21 3.20
CA TYR A 143 -5.92 -3.59 3.80
C TYR A 143 -4.78 -3.61 2.79
N LYS A 144 -5.08 -3.97 1.54
CA LYS A 144 -4.06 -4.12 0.50
C LYS A 144 -4.57 -3.79 -0.88
N PHE A 145 -3.71 -3.14 -1.65
CA PHE A 145 -3.99 -2.62 -2.98
C PHE A 145 -2.84 -2.97 -3.92
N ARG A 146 -3.09 -3.65 -5.04
CA ARG A 146 -2.05 -4.05 -6.01
C ARG A 146 -2.62 -4.01 -7.42
N GLY A 147 -1.80 -3.62 -8.40
CA GLY A 147 -2.18 -3.62 -9.81
C GLY A 147 -1.06 -4.07 -10.73
N VAL A 148 -1.43 -4.53 -11.92
CA VAL A 148 -0.50 -4.81 -13.03
C VAL A 148 -0.44 -3.65 -14.02
N SER A 149 -1.52 -2.88 -14.12
CA SER A 149 -1.64 -1.69 -14.97
C SER A 149 -2.67 -0.72 -14.39
N LEU A 150 -2.76 0.49 -14.95
CA LEU A 150 -3.72 1.51 -14.50
C LEU A 150 -5.19 1.10 -14.62
N ASN A 151 -5.46 0.12 -15.48
CA ASN A 151 -6.78 -0.42 -15.73
C ASN A 151 -6.95 -1.83 -15.14
N ASP A 152 -6.03 -2.25 -14.28
CA ASP A 152 -6.08 -3.59 -13.71
C ASP A 152 -5.49 -3.58 -12.31
N ILE A 153 -6.35 -3.20 -11.38
CA ILE A 153 -6.02 -2.97 -9.98
C ILE A 153 -7.00 -3.75 -9.12
N VAL A 154 -6.49 -4.35 -8.05
CA VAL A 154 -7.28 -5.15 -7.12
C VAL A 154 -7.05 -4.65 -5.70
N ALA A 155 -8.10 -4.71 -4.90
CA ALA A 155 -8.01 -4.42 -3.48
C ALA A 155 -8.60 -5.56 -2.65
N ALA A 156 -8.05 -5.78 -1.47
CA ALA A 156 -8.53 -6.70 -0.46
C ALA A 156 -8.83 -5.93 0.81
N GLY A 157 -10.00 -6.18 1.39
CA GLY A 157 -10.52 -5.39 2.50
C GLY A 157 -11.25 -6.19 3.57
N GLY A 158 -11.91 -5.43 4.43
CA GLY A 158 -12.65 -5.93 5.57
C GLY A 158 -13.91 -6.70 5.17
N VAL A 159 -14.35 -7.59 6.05
CA VAL A 159 -15.58 -8.39 5.92
C VAL A 159 -15.61 -9.32 4.68
N GLY A 160 -14.51 -9.43 3.95
CA GLY A 160 -14.45 -10.20 2.69
C GLY A 160 -14.48 -9.36 1.43
N GLU A 161 -14.40 -8.03 1.55
CA GLU A 161 -14.35 -7.14 0.40
C GLU A 161 -13.17 -7.47 -0.52
N VAL A 162 -13.49 -7.63 -1.80
CA VAL A 162 -12.53 -7.78 -2.89
C VAL A 162 -12.98 -6.87 -4.01
N LEU A 163 -12.16 -5.88 -4.33
CA LEU A 163 -12.45 -4.94 -5.40
C LEU A 163 -11.57 -5.21 -6.61
N HIS A 164 -12.11 -4.95 -7.80
CA HIS A 164 -11.35 -4.91 -9.05
C HIS A 164 -11.69 -3.64 -9.84
N PHE A 165 -10.67 -2.91 -10.28
CA PHE A 165 -10.81 -1.79 -11.20
C PHE A 165 -10.35 -2.22 -12.59
N ASN A 166 -11.23 -2.03 -13.58
CA ASN A 166 -10.99 -2.41 -14.97
C ASN A 166 -10.55 -1.23 -15.87
N GLY A 167 -10.23 -0.07 -15.28
CA GLY A 167 -9.92 1.16 -16.02
C GLY A 167 -11.10 2.08 -16.24
N ILE A 168 -12.32 1.62 -15.97
CA ILE A 168 -13.56 2.39 -16.13
C ILE A 168 -14.26 2.51 -14.77
N SER A 169 -14.49 1.39 -14.11
CA SER A 169 -15.20 1.35 -12.84
C SER A 169 -14.61 0.32 -11.88
N TRP A 170 -14.85 0.56 -10.59
CA TRP A 170 -14.64 -0.41 -9.54
C TRP A 170 -15.82 -1.37 -9.48
N LYS A 171 -15.54 -2.65 -9.33
CA LYS A 171 -16.53 -3.69 -9.03
C LYS A 171 -16.14 -4.39 -7.74
N SER A 172 -17.11 -4.53 -6.83
CA SER A 172 -17.01 -5.41 -5.67
C SER A 172 -17.35 -6.85 -6.04
N TYR A 173 -16.57 -7.76 -5.47
CA TYR A 173 -16.74 -9.21 -5.52
C TYR A 173 -16.97 -9.78 -4.11
N PHE A 174 -17.51 -8.97 -3.21
CA PHE A 174 -17.79 -9.35 -1.82
C PHE A 174 -18.56 -10.66 -1.73
N GLU A 175 -19.64 -10.80 -2.52
CA GLU A 175 -20.49 -11.99 -2.56
C GLU A 175 -19.75 -13.20 -3.15
N GLU A 176 -18.94 -13.00 -4.20
CA GLU A 176 -18.20 -14.07 -4.86
C GLU A 176 -16.97 -14.53 -4.06
N ALA A 177 -16.37 -13.65 -3.26
CA ALA A 177 -15.16 -13.95 -2.50
C ALA A 177 -15.43 -14.81 -1.25
N GLY A 178 -16.69 -14.89 -0.80
CA GLY A 178 -17.20 -15.97 0.03
C GLY A 178 -16.61 -16.10 1.44
N LEU A 179 -16.13 -15.02 2.06
CA LEU A 179 -15.82 -15.03 3.49
C LEU A 179 -17.12 -14.93 4.29
N ASN A 180 -17.27 -15.76 5.33
CA ASN A 180 -18.44 -15.71 6.19
C ASN A 180 -18.22 -14.74 7.36
N TYR A 181 -17.03 -14.79 7.97
CA TYR A 181 -16.66 -14.03 9.15
C TYR A 181 -15.15 -13.72 9.15
N GLY A 182 -14.72 -12.69 8.42
CA GLY A 182 -13.33 -12.25 8.54
C GLY A 182 -12.89 -11.23 7.49
N ASN A 183 -11.59 -11.16 7.22
CA ASN A 183 -11.00 -10.11 6.39
C ASN A 183 -9.96 -10.69 5.44
N TYR A 184 -9.81 -10.06 4.28
CA TYR A 184 -8.63 -10.26 3.43
C TYR A 184 -7.57 -9.20 3.77
N TYR A 185 -6.38 -9.65 4.18
CA TYR A 185 -5.28 -8.77 4.62
C TYR A 185 -4.26 -8.50 3.53
N SER A 186 -4.22 -9.32 2.48
CA SER A 186 -3.29 -9.13 1.37
C SER A 186 -3.89 -9.63 0.08
N THR A 187 -3.42 -9.04 -1.01
CA THR A 187 -3.80 -9.42 -2.37
C THR A 187 -2.60 -9.32 -3.31
N THR A 188 -2.66 -10.09 -4.39
CA THR A 188 -1.80 -9.96 -5.55
C THR A 188 -2.58 -10.25 -6.82
N ILE A 189 -2.06 -9.73 -7.91
CA ILE A 189 -2.58 -9.95 -9.25
C ILE A 189 -1.41 -10.26 -10.17
N LYS A 190 -1.58 -11.29 -10.99
CA LYS A 190 -0.64 -11.66 -12.02
C LYS A 190 -1.41 -12.23 -13.19
N ASP A 191 -1.20 -11.65 -14.36
CA ASP A 191 -1.92 -12.03 -15.58
C ASP A 191 -3.43 -12.00 -15.32
N ASN A 192 -4.14 -13.10 -15.59
CA ASN A 192 -5.58 -13.21 -15.35
C ASN A 192 -5.95 -13.71 -13.94
N MET A 193 -4.97 -13.94 -13.07
CA MET A 193 -5.18 -14.51 -11.74
C MET A 193 -5.08 -13.45 -10.64
N ILE A 194 -6.06 -13.45 -9.77
CA ILE A 194 -6.11 -12.65 -8.54
C ILE A 194 -6.09 -13.62 -7.37
N ALA A 195 -5.23 -13.39 -6.39
CA ALA A 195 -5.21 -14.15 -5.16
C ALA A 195 -5.31 -13.22 -3.96
N VAL A 196 -6.30 -13.46 -3.11
CA VAL A 196 -6.51 -12.77 -1.84
C VAL A 196 -6.31 -13.74 -0.69
N VAL A 197 -5.68 -13.28 0.39
CA VAL A 197 -5.41 -14.10 1.58
C VAL A 197 -5.83 -13.37 2.84
N GLY A 198 -6.35 -14.14 3.78
CA GLY A 198 -7.04 -13.60 4.93
C GLY A 198 -7.36 -14.65 5.98
N VAL A 199 -8.40 -14.35 6.76
CA VAL A 199 -8.92 -15.24 7.80
C VAL A 199 -10.44 -15.31 7.63
N ASP A 200 -11.01 -16.50 7.77
CA ASP A 200 -12.45 -16.77 7.89
C ASP A 200 -12.71 -17.56 9.19
N ALA A 201 -13.20 -16.88 10.22
CA ALA A 201 -13.33 -17.44 11.57
C ALA A 201 -11.99 -18.04 12.05
N PRO A 202 -11.85 -19.24 12.67
CA PRO A 202 -10.53 -19.66 13.16
C PRO A 202 -9.59 -20.13 12.03
N LYS A 203 -9.98 -20.04 10.75
CA LYS A 203 -9.24 -20.60 9.62
C LYS A 203 -8.54 -19.50 8.82
N ALA A 204 -7.32 -19.79 8.36
CA ALA A 204 -6.74 -19.03 7.27
C ALA A 204 -7.57 -19.25 5.99
N ALA A 205 -7.73 -18.20 5.21
CA ALA A 205 -8.49 -18.22 3.97
C ALA A 205 -7.60 -17.78 2.80
N ILE A 206 -7.79 -18.43 1.66
CA ILE A 206 -7.27 -18.01 0.37
C ILE A 206 -8.40 -18.14 -0.65
N THR A 207 -8.60 -17.09 -1.43
CA THR A 207 -9.54 -17.11 -2.56
C THR A 207 -8.79 -16.69 -3.82
N ILE A 208 -9.00 -17.47 -4.88
CA ILE A 208 -8.34 -17.28 -6.16
C ILE A 208 -9.42 -17.02 -7.21
N GLY A 209 -9.39 -15.84 -7.80
CA GLY A 209 -10.20 -15.49 -8.95
C GLY A 209 -9.39 -15.64 -10.23
N ILE A 210 -9.97 -16.26 -11.26
CA ILE A 210 -9.39 -16.34 -12.60
C ILE A 210 -10.36 -15.65 -13.56
N ARG A 211 -9.86 -14.64 -14.28
CA ARG A 211 -10.62 -13.96 -15.33
C ARG A 211 -10.61 -14.81 -16.61
N GLN A 212 -11.80 -15.05 -17.16
CA GLN A 212 -12.01 -15.74 -18.44
C GLN A 212 -12.01 -14.73 -19.59
#